data_AF-A0AAW1ST85-F1
#
_entry.id   AF-A0AAW1ST85-F1
#
_cell.length_a   1.000
_cell.length_b   1.000
_cell.length_c   1.000
_cell.angle_alpha   90.00
_cell.angle_beta   90.00
_cell.angle_gamma   90.00
#
_symmetry.space_group_name_H-M   'P 1'
#
loop_
_entity.id
_entity.type
_entity.pdbx_description
1 polymer ?
#
loop_
_entity_poly.entity_id
_entity_poly.type
_entity_poly.pdbx_seq_one_letter_code
_entity_poly.pdbx_strand_id
1 'polypeptide(L)'
;MHPPLHILTHGYCRETIEKLNNCHKDHPVAKFWGICNEQKWALDKCLREEKAIKRSANLVKARQEQERFKQRRAASESPNDQK
;
A
#
# COMPACT_ATOMS: atom_id res chain seq x y z
N MET A 1 -1.26 -3.57 18.15
CA MET A 1 0.02 -2.95 17.77
C MET A 1 0.23 -3.11 16.27
N HIS A 2 0.42 -2.02 15.52
CA HIS A 2 0.81 -2.08 14.11
C HIS A 2 2.34 -2.17 14.02
N PRO A 3 2.91 -2.88 13.02
CA PRO A 3 4.36 -2.81 12.76
C PRO A 3 4.76 -1.37 12.43
N PRO A 4 6.02 -0.96 12.72
CA PRO A 4 6.45 0.42 12.55
C PRO A 4 6.21 0.89 11.11
N LEU A 5 5.30 1.85 10.95
CA LEU A 5 4.96 2.47 9.68
C LEU A 5 6.11 3.39 9.32
N HIS A 6 6.90 2.98 8.33
CA HIS A 6 8.05 3.74 7.89
C HIS A 6 7.56 4.98 7.12
N ILE A 7 7.78 6.18 7.69
CA ILE A 7 7.30 7.47 7.16
C ILE A 7 7.74 7.71 5.70
N LEU A 8 8.91 7.17 5.33
CA LEU A 8 9.45 7.28 3.97
C LEU A 8 8.55 6.63 2.91
N THR A 9 7.82 5.58 3.27
CA THR A 9 6.99 4.77 2.36
C THR A 9 5.56 5.30 2.21
N HIS A 10 5.15 6.18 3.13
CA HIS A 10 3.78 6.69 3.28
C HIS A 10 3.74 8.22 3.26
N GLY A 11 4.35 8.84 2.25
CA GLY A 11 4.45 10.31 2.15
C GLY A 11 3.10 11.03 2.26
N TYR A 12 2.01 10.40 1.82
CA TYR A 12 0.64 10.92 1.92
C TYR A 12 0.08 10.95 3.34
N CYS A 13 0.56 10.07 4.23
CA CYS A 13 0.09 9.92 5.61
C CYS A 13 1.09 10.45 6.65
N ARG A 14 2.09 11.25 6.23
CA ARG A 14 3.16 11.74 7.11
C ARG A 14 2.61 12.44 8.36
N GLU A 15 1.64 13.33 8.19
CA GLU A 15 1.08 14.13 9.28
C GLU A 15 0.38 13.26 10.35
N THR A 16 -0.36 12.23 9.95
CA THR A 16 -1.04 11.33 10.90
C THR A 16 -0.08 10.38 11.59
N ILE A 17 1.00 9.96 10.92
CA ILE A 17 2.09 9.18 11.54
C ILE A 17 2.83 10.03 12.58
N GLU A 18 3.13 11.29 12.28
CA GLU A 18 3.79 12.21 13.23
C GLU A 18 2.93 12.42 14.48
N LYS A 19 1.62 12.66 14.33
CA LYS A 19 0.68 12.77 15.46
C LYS A 19 0.65 11.52 16.33
N LEU A 20 0.62 10.33 15.73
CA LEU A 20 0.65 9.07 16.48
C LEU A 20 2.00 8.86 17.18
N ASN A 21 3.11 9.18 16.51
CA ASN A 21 4.45 9.07 17.10
C ASN A 21 4.63 10.03 18.27
N ASN A 22 4.12 11.25 18.19
CA ASN A 22 4.16 12.19 19.31
C ASN A 22 3.33 11.67 20.49
N CYS A 23 2.11 11.18 20.25
CA CYS A 23 1.30 10.56 21.31
C CYS A 23 2.01 9.36 21.97
N HIS A 24 2.68 8.51 21.19
CA HIS A 24 3.45 7.38 21.74
C HIS A 24 4.71 7.81 22.51
N LYS A 25 5.32 8.96 22.18
CA LYS A 25 6.46 9.52 22.91
C LYS A 25 6.02 10.09 24.26
N ASP A 26 4.91 10.81 24.27
CA ASP A 26 4.37 11.44 25.49
C ASP A 26 3.78 10.40 26.45
N HIS A 27 3.26 9.28 25.89
CA HIS A 27 2.55 8.25 26.64
C HIS A 27 3.13 6.84 26.42
N PRO A 28 4.38 6.56 26.85
CA PRO A 28 5.07 5.30 26.54
C PRO A 28 4.40 4.07 27.16
N VAL A 29 3.79 4.20 28.33
CA VAL A 29 3.02 3.13 29.01
C VAL A 29 1.52 3.23 28.68
N ALA A 30 1.01 4.45 28.56
CA ALA A 30 -0.39 4.76 28.31
C ALA A 30 -0.87 4.38 26.88
N LYS A 31 0.05 4.26 25.92
CA LYS A 31 -0.25 3.79 24.54
C LYS A 31 -0.90 2.40 24.49
N PHE A 32 -0.63 1.53 25.47
CA PHE A 32 -1.22 0.20 25.56
C PHE A 32 -2.67 0.21 26.05
N TRP A 33 -3.10 1.31 26.67
CA TRP A 33 -4.45 1.50 27.21
C TRP A 33 -5.39 2.23 26.25
N GLY A 34 -4.93 2.53 25.03
CA GLY A 34 -5.77 3.13 23.99
C GLY A 34 -5.88 4.65 24.02
N ILE A 35 -5.03 5.35 24.78
CA ILE A 35 -5.01 6.83 24.83
C ILE A 35 -4.74 7.45 23.45
N CYS A 36 -3.99 6.75 22.59
CA CYS A 36 -3.67 7.21 21.24
C CYS A 36 -4.60 6.64 20.15
N ASN A 37 -5.79 6.16 20.50
CA ASN A 37 -6.70 5.49 19.55
C ASN A 37 -7.23 6.42 18.46
N GLU A 38 -7.46 7.69 18.77
CA GLU A 38 -7.96 8.67 17.79
C GLU A 38 -6.93 8.90 16.67
N GLN A 39 -5.68 9.14 17.05
CA GLN A 39 -4.56 9.33 16.10
C GLN A 39 -4.32 8.05 15.30
N LYS A 40 -4.47 6.88 15.94
CA LYS A 40 -4.40 5.58 15.27
C LYS A 40 -5.52 5.43 14.23
N TRP A 41 -6.76 5.81 14.53
CA TRP A 41 -7.87 5.71 13.57
C TRP A 41 -7.70 6.64 12.37
N ALA A 42 -7.20 7.86 12.60
CA ALA A 42 -6.87 8.79 11.53
C ALA A 42 -5.79 8.21 10.60
N LEU A 43 -4.75 7.60 11.18
CA LEU A 43 -3.71 6.91 10.41
C LEU A 43 -4.27 5.71 9.63
N ASP A 44 -5.08 4.86 10.27
CA ASP A 44 -5.70 3.70 9.63
C ASP A 44 -6.59 4.12 8.44
N LYS A 45 -7.30 5.25 8.54
CA LYS A 45 -8.10 5.80 7.45
C LYS A 45 -7.21 6.21 6.27
N CYS A 46 -6.15 6.96 6.53
CA CYS A 46 -5.22 7.41 5.49
C CYS A 46 -4.56 6.23 4.77
N LEU A 47 -4.10 5.21 5.51
CA LEU A 47 -3.48 4.02 4.93
C LEU A 47 -4.46 3.20 4.08
N ARG A 48 -5.74 3.16 4.45
CA ARG A 48 -6.78 2.50 3.65
C ARG A 48 -6.97 3.21 2.31
N GLU A 49 -7.00 4.54 2.31
CA GLU A 49 -7.09 5.35 1.08
C GLU A 49 -5.86 5.15 0.19
N GLU A 50 -4.66 5.24 0.76
CA GLU A 50 -3.41 5.01 0.02
C GLU A 50 -3.35 3.59 -0.58
N LYS A 51 -3.78 2.58 0.18
CA LYS A 51 -3.85 1.20 -0.29
C LYS A 51 -4.86 1.05 -1.43
N ALA A 52 -5.99 1.74 -1.38
CA ALA A 52 -6.99 1.71 -2.45
C ALA A 52 -6.44 2.30 -3.76
N ILE A 53 -5.72 3.43 -3.67
CA ILE A 53 -5.05 4.06 -4.82
C ILE A 53 -3.97 3.14 -5.41
N LYS A 54 -3.10 2.57 -4.58
CA LYS A 54 -2.06 1.64 -5.06
C LYS A 54 -2.68 0.39 -5.69
N ARG A 55 -3.78 -0.12 -5.13
CA ARG A 55 -4.50 -1.27 -5.68
C ARG A 55 -5.06 -0.98 -7.08
N SER A 56 -5.68 0.18 -7.30
CA SER A 56 -6.23 0.52 -8.62
C SER A 56 -5.12 0.67 -9.66
N ALA A 57 -4.01 1.34 -9.31
CA ALA A 57 -2.83 1.46 -10.18
C ALA A 57 -2.22 0.10 -10.54
N ASN A 58 -2.09 -0.80 -9.56
CA ASN A 58 -1.57 -2.15 -9.80
C ASN A 58 -2.49 -2.99 -10.67
N LEU A 59 -3.82 -2.83 -10.56
CA LEU A 59 -4.77 -3.53 -11.43
C LEU A 59 -4.62 -3.10 -12.90
N VAL A 60 -4.41 -1.80 -13.16
CA VAL A 60 -4.17 -1.31 -14.52
C VAL A 60 -2.87 -1.89 -15.07
N LYS A 61 -1.79 -1.84 -14.30
CA LYS A 61 -0.49 -2.42 -14.71
C LYS A 61 -0.59 -3.92 -14.99
N ALA A 62 -1.25 -4.66 -14.10
CA ALA A 62 -1.44 -6.11 -14.26
C ALA A 62 -2.22 -6.46 -15.54
N ARG A 63 -3.25 -5.68 -15.90
CA ARG A 63 -3.98 -5.85 -17.16
C ARG A 63 -3.09 -5.62 -18.38
N GLN A 64 -2.30 -4.54 -18.38
CA GLN A 64 -1.36 -4.23 -19.46
C GLN A 64 -0.30 -5.32 -19.62
N GLU A 65 0.24 -5.82 -18.50
CA GLU A 65 1.20 -6.93 -18.52
C GLU A 65 0.56 -8.23 -19.04
N GLN A 66 -0.67 -8.51 -18.63
CA GLN A 66 -1.42 -9.67 -19.12
C GLN A 66 -1.66 -9.60 -20.64
N GLU A 67 -2.02 -8.43 -21.17
CA GLU A 67 -2.19 -8.21 -22.61
C GLU A 67 -0.87 -8.39 -23.36
N ARG A 68 0.22 -7.80 -22.86
CA ARG A 68 1.57 -7.99 -23.42
C ARG A 68 1.97 -9.46 -23.41
N PHE A 69 1.69 -10.18 -22.33
CA PHE A 69 2.00 -11.61 -22.24
C PHE A 69 1.21 -12.44 -23.24
N LYS A 70 -0.10 -12.15 -23.41
CA LYS A 70 -0.94 -12.81 -24.42
C LYS A 70 -0.45 -12.54 -25.84
N GLN A 71 -0.10 -11.29 -26.17
CA GLN A 71 0.45 -10.94 -27.49
C GLN A 71 1.76 -11.67 -27.77
N ARG A 72 2.68 -11.75 -26.78
CA ARG A 72 3.94 -12.50 -26.93
C ARG A 72 3.70 -13.99 -27.13
N ARG A 73 2.75 -14.60 -26.41
CA ARG A 73 2.37 -16.01 -26.61
C ARG A 73 1.79 -16.26 -28.00
N ALA A 74 0.84 -15.44 -28.43
CA ALA A 74 0.25 -15.56 -29.76
C ALA A 74 1.29 -15.35 -30.89
N ALA A 75 2.24 -14.42 -30.70
CA ALA A 75 3.34 -14.21 -31.64
C ALA A 75 4.33 -15.39 -31.69
N SER A 76 4.58 -16.06 -30.55
CA SER A 76 5.37 -17.29 -30.53
C SER A 76 4.64 -18.54 -31.05
N GLU A 77 3.30 -18.49 -31.17
CA GLU A 77 2.46 -19.58 -31.70
C GLU A 77 2.17 -19.44 -33.22
N SER A 78 2.71 -18.43 -33.92
CA SER A 78 2.69 -18.40 -35.39
C SER A 78 3.72 -19.38 -36.00
N PRO A 79 3.38 -20.03 -37.13
CA PRO A 79 3.42 -21.48 -37.26
C PRO A 79 4.80 -22.03 -37.58
N ASN A 80 5.32 -22.90 -36.71
CA ASN A 80 6.22 -23.97 -37.14
C ASN A 80 5.36 -25.17 -37.60
N ASP A 81 4.50 -24.93 -38.60
CA ASP A 81 3.76 -25.93 -39.38
C ASP A 81 4.28 -25.87 -40.82
N GLN A 82 5.57 -26.14 -41.03
CA GLN A 82 6.12 -26.61 -42.31
C GLN A 82 7.60 -26.98 -42.17
N LYS A 83 7.87 -28.23 -41.74
CA LYS A 83 8.74 -29.17 -42.48
C LYS A 83 8.65 -30.57 -41.89
#